data_AF-A0A959DG13-F1
#
_entry.id   AF-A0A959DG13-F1
#
_cell.length_a   1.000
_cell.length_b   1.000
_cell.length_c   1.000
_cell.angle_alpha   90.00
_cell.angle_beta   90.00
_cell.angle_gamma   90.00
#
_symmetry.space_group_name_H-M   'P 1'
#
loop_
_entity.id
_entity.type
_entity.pdbx_description
1 polymer ?
#
loop_
_entity_poly.entity_id
_entity_poly.type
_entity_poly.pdbx_seq_one_letter_code
_entity_poly.pdbx_strand_id
1 'polypeptide(L)'
;MKPIILLFSGLIALSVSLEAQLDERVPSAPACRLPPAPFEGYLYIPPLVNPAARPMATVNVNFLPAGQTLFGNTCAAWPPSAQAAMSHAANIWGSLINTTSTIAIDACWATGMEAGVLGAAGAASYALLTNTLTMTTSWYPAALTEVLLNQPDRYSTEIQAIFNSERSDWYYGTDGAVPANKVDFVTVALHELGHGMGFAGFESIDNGTGPDECEGLPGEGCYGAQSGGDWYADIYTRQVENGSGAALASIRNPSTMVAGLLTSGTGTSGQLFLASSSVLSGNGGAPARLYTPSSYKPGSTYSHFDLSTFGNELMKPQLSYGQAIHDPGLALNLLEDLGWAIDFSALPVTWVSFEAREAKEAIVLHWETGAEQGNAGFEVQRSRGGISWETLGFVAGKGMGSAYEYQDRWPYAGLNYYRLQQLDFDGASNLSKIEVAYFDGGKSENIGFSPNPVRQTLTIAYAGFSEPMPFAIVDLLGLVRHRGVLRSPAEKISLHNLPAGTYWLKVGEEPPLPLVKL
;
A
#
# COMPACT_ATOMS: atom_id res chain seq x y z
N MET A 1 31.05 -26.93 39.13
CA MET A 1 29.60 -27.12 38.91
C MET A 1 29.23 -26.33 37.67
N LYS A 2 28.76 -27.02 36.62
CA LYS A 2 28.35 -26.39 35.36
C LYS A 2 26.99 -25.69 35.56
N PRO A 3 26.75 -24.48 35.04
CA PRO A 3 25.42 -23.91 35.03
C PRO A 3 24.60 -24.62 33.94
N ILE A 4 23.38 -25.01 34.33
CA ILE A 4 22.36 -25.61 33.48
C ILE A 4 21.69 -24.47 32.71
N ILE A 5 21.79 -24.49 31.39
CA ILE A 5 21.06 -23.61 30.48
C ILE A 5 19.64 -24.17 30.38
N LEU A 6 18.66 -23.42 30.93
CA LEU A 6 17.24 -23.68 30.70
C LEU A 6 16.82 -22.94 29.43
N LEU A 7 16.54 -23.70 28.37
CA LEU A 7 15.90 -23.22 27.14
C LEU A 7 14.42 -22.94 27.45
N PHE A 8 14.01 -21.67 27.44
CA PHE A 8 12.60 -21.28 27.43
C PHE A 8 12.24 -20.81 26.03
N SER A 9 11.44 -21.62 25.33
CA SER A 9 10.83 -21.31 24.04
C SER A 9 9.43 -20.73 24.29
N GLY A 10 9.29 -19.42 24.12
CA GLY A 10 8.02 -18.70 24.19
C GLY A 10 8.15 -17.37 23.50
N LEU A 11 8.17 -17.38 22.17
CA LEU A 11 8.06 -16.20 21.32
C LEU A 11 6.75 -16.30 20.55
N ILE A 12 5.99 -15.21 20.51
CA ILE A 12 4.78 -15.10 19.69
C ILE A 12 5.25 -14.90 18.25
N ALA A 13 5.19 -15.97 17.46
CA ALA A 13 5.42 -15.92 16.03
C ALA A 13 4.05 -15.93 15.34
N LEU A 14 3.80 -14.89 14.55
CA LEU A 14 2.62 -14.80 13.68
C LEU A 14 2.99 -15.36 12.31
N SER A 15 2.01 -15.90 11.58
CA SER A 15 2.31 -16.61 10.34
C SER A 15 1.35 -16.25 9.21
N VAL A 16 1.91 -15.99 8.02
CA VAL A 16 1.13 -15.86 6.79
C VAL A 16 1.05 -17.19 6.03
N SER A 17 -0.13 -17.45 5.45
CA SER A 17 -0.43 -18.70 4.73
C SER A 17 -0.89 -18.47 3.28
N LEU A 18 -0.95 -19.54 2.48
CA LEU A 18 -1.39 -19.49 1.09
C LEU A 18 -2.90 -19.77 0.94
N GLU A 19 -3.61 -18.96 0.15
CA GLU A 19 -5.09 -19.01 0.02
C GLU A 19 -5.64 -20.34 -0.56
N ALA A 20 -4.88 -21.03 -1.41
CA ALA A 20 -5.33 -22.27 -2.07
C ALA A 20 -5.29 -23.54 -1.19
N GLN A 21 -4.79 -23.46 0.04
CA GLN A 21 -4.65 -24.60 0.97
C GLN A 21 -5.61 -24.52 2.17
N LEU A 22 -6.82 -23.98 1.96
CA LEU A 22 -7.88 -23.96 2.97
C LEU A 22 -8.37 -25.38 3.30
N ASP A 23 -7.65 -26.10 4.17
CA ASP A 23 -8.25 -27.06 5.08
C ASP A 23 -7.49 -27.13 6.43
N GLU A 24 -8.18 -26.66 7.46
CA GLU A 24 -8.01 -26.91 8.90
C GLU A 24 -6.61 -27.21 9.49
N ARG A 25 -5.86 -26.15 9.83
CA ARG A 25 -5.20 -25.87 11.15
C ARG A 25 -4.07 -24.86 10.95
N VAL A 26 -4.11 -23.75 11.68
CA VAL A 26 -2.92 -22.94 12.01
C VAL A 26 -2.58 -23.36 13.44
N PRO A 27 -1.56 -24.17 13.70
CA PRO A 27 -1.22 -24.60 15.04
C PRO A 27 -0.58 -23.52 15.88
N SER A 28 -0.88 -23.65 17.16
CA SER A 28 -0.46 -22.83 18.28
C SER A 28 1.03 -22.51 18.29
N ALA A 29 1.39 -21.26 18.01
CA ALA A 29 2.44 -20.63 18.79
C ALA A 29 1.97 -20.64 20.27
N PRO A 30 2.84 -20.97 21.24
CA PRO A 30 2.47 -20.95 22.65
C PRO A 30 1.95 -19.56 23.02
N ALA A 31 0.72 -19.53 23.49
CA ALA A 31 0.08 -18.33 23.98
C ALA A 31 0.68 -17.90 25.32
N CYS A 32 0.76 -16.57 25.50
CA CYS A 32 0.84 -15.89 26.79
C CYS A 32 2.06 -16.18 27.70
N ARG A 33 3.21 -16.60 27.15
CA ARG A 33 4.47 -16.50 27.91
C ARG A 33 5.57 -15.86 27.10
N LEU A 34 5.72 -14.55 27.30
CA LEU A 34 6.96 -13.84 26.98
C LEU A 34 8.12 -14.43 27.80
N PRO A 35 9.36 -14.38 27.29
CA PRO A 35 10.52 -14.52 28.16
C PRO A 35 10.42 -13.49 29.31
N PRO A 36 10.93 -13.79 30.51
CA PRO A 36 10.90 -12.86 31.63
C PRO A 36 11.48 -11.51 31.19
N ALA A 37 10.73 -10.42 31.40
CA ALA A 37 11.14 -9.07 31.03
C ALA A 37 12.55 -8.78 31.55
N PRO A 38 13.53 -8.50 30.68
CA PRO A 38 14.82 -8.05 31.17
C PRO A 38 14.74 -6.59 31.69
N PHE A 39 13.62 -5.88 31.54
CA PHE A 39 13.53 -4.47 31.86
C PHE A 39 12.12 -3.91 32.10
N GLU A 40 11.99 -3.12 33.18
CA GLU A 40 10.88 -2.18 33.44
C GLU A 40 11.42 -0.75 33.33
N GLY A 41 10.69 0.14 32.64
CA GLY A 41 11.11 1.53 32.43
C GLY A 41 9.96 2.54 32.39
N TYR A 42 10.31 3.83 32.48
CA TYR A 42 9.38 4.95 32.35
C TYR A 42 9.59 5.66 31.00
N LEU A 43 8.50 5.88 30.27
CA LEU A 43 8.47 6.62 29.02
C LEU A 43 8.00 8.05 29.28
N TYR A 44 8.91 9.01 29.11
CA TYR A 44 8.54 10.41 28.92
C TYR A 44 8.43 10.64 27.41
N ILE A 45 7.22 10.87 26.90
CA ILE A 45 7.01 11.27 25.51
C ILE A 45 7.14 12.80 25.46
N PRO A 46 8.29 13.38 25.07
CA PRO A 46 8.30 14.80 24.72
C PRO A 46 7.32 15.00 23.54
N PRO A 47 6.60 16.14 23.48
CA PRO A 47 5.76 16.44 22.31
C PRO A 47 6.60 16.30 21.04
N LEU A 48 6.02 15.69 20.00
CA LEU A 48 6.66 15.51 18.69
C LEU A 48 7.18 16.86 18.19
N VAL A 49 8.47 17.13 18.43
CA VAL A 49 9.13 18.29 17.87
C VAL A 49 9.40 17.94 16.41
N ASN A 50 8.79 18.69 15.50
CA ASN A 50 9.20 18.68 14.11
C ASN A 50 10.50 19.50 14.00
N PRO A 51 11.61 18.88 13.59
CA PRO A 51 12.44 19.58 12.61
C PRO A 51 13.06 18.65 11.55
N ALA A 52 13.17 19.19 10.34
CA ALA A 52 14.13 18.94 9.25
C ALA A 52 14.91 17.60 9.18
N ALA A 53 14.87 17.00 7.97
CA ALA A 53 15.75 15.94 7.45
C ALA A 53 16.09 14.87 8.50
N ARG A 54 15.09 14.11 8.89
CA ARG A 54 15.32 12.99 9.79
C ARG A 54 15.82 11.78 8.97
N PRO A 55 16.85 11.05 9.44
CA PRO A 55 17.46 9.96 8.69
C PRO A 55 16.54 8.74 8.61
N MET A 56 16.56 8.10 7.45
CA MET A 56 15.83 6.85 7.20
C MET A 56 16.46 5.70 7.99
N ALA A 57 15.62 4.79 8.49
CA ALA A 57 16.05 3.66 9.29
C ALA A 57 17.02 2.77 8.49
N THR A 58 18.11 2.35 9.13
CA THR A 58 18.93 1.27 8.60
C THR A 58 18.36 -0.05 9.10
N VAL A 59 17.99 -0.94 8.18
CA VAL A 59 17.48 -2.27 8.52
C VAL A 59 18.54 -3.30 8.15
N ASN A 60 19.08 -3.98 9.16
CA ASN A 60 20.17 -4.95 9.00
C ASN A 60 19.63 -6.38 9.12
N VAL A 61 19.80 -7.18 8.07
CA VAL A 61 19.37 -8.59 8.06
C VAL A 61 20.58 -9.50 8.28
N ASN A 62 20.60 -10.17 9.42
CA ASN A 62 21.50 -11.26 9.72
C ASN A 62 20.92 -12.58 9.21
N PHE A 63 21.47 -13.08 8.10
CA PHE A 63 21.07 -14.37 7.52
C PHE A 63 21.71 -15.52 8.31
N LEU A 64 20.90 -16.21 9.12
CA LEU A 64 21.39 -17.30 9.96
C LEU A 64 21.93 -18.45 9.09
N PRO A 65 23.12 -18.99 9.42
CA PRO A 65 23.74 -20.07 8.67
C PRO A 65 23.01 -21.40 8.87
N ALA A 66 23.22 -22.33 7.94
CA ALA A 66 22.62 -23.66 8.00
C ALA A 66 22.98 -24.39 9.31
N GLY A 67 22.00 -25.07 9.90
CA GLY A 67 22.13 -25.82 11.16
C GLY A 67 21.83 -25.04 12.43
N GLN A 68 21.63 -23.72 12.37
CA GLN A 68 21.04 -22.97 13.48
C GLN A 68 19.55 -23.26 13.63
N THR A 69 18.97 -22.89 14.77
CA THR A 69 17.54 -23.09 15.06
C THR A 69 16.87 -21.78 15.42
N LEU A 70 15.71 -21.51 14.82
CA LEU A 70 14.85 -20.36 15.12
C LEU A 70 13.39 -20.80 15.14
N PHE A 71 12.63 -20.40 16.16
CA PHE A 71 11.25 -20.86 16.40
C PHE A 71 11.07 -22.39 16.32
N GLY A 72 12.05 -23.15 16.83
CA GLY A 72 12.03 -24.62 16.77
C GLY A 72 12.33 -25.23 15.39
N ASN A 73 12.46 -24.41 14.34
CA ASN A 73 12.81 -24.84 12.99
C ASN A 73 14.32 -24.79 12.76
N THR A 74 14.84 -25.66 11.90
CA THR A 74 16.27 -25.66 11.54
C THR A 74 16.49 -24.79 10.31
N CYS A 75 17.54 -23.96 10.30
CA CYS A 75 17.90 -23.14 9.16
C CYS A 75 18.64 -23.98 8.10
N ALA A 76 18.22 -23.86 6.85
CA ALA A 76 18.93 -24.29 5.66
C ALA A 76 19.84 -23.16 5.13
N ALA A 77 20.61 -23.49 4.09
CA ALA A 77 21.39 -22.50 3.38
C ALA A 77 20.47 -21.58 2.56
N TRP A 78 20.65 -20.27 2.71
CA TRP A 78 19.92 -19.26 1.97
C TRP A 78 20.30 -19.23 0.48
N PRO A 79 19.33 -19.26 -0.45
CA PRO A 79 19.58 -18.92 -1.85
C PRO A 79 19.97 -17.44 -2.00
N PRO A 80 20.96 -17.07 -2.86
CA PRO A 80 21.33 -15.67 -3.07
C PRO A 80 20.17 -14.78 -3.54
N SER A 81 19.25 -15.31 -4.34
CA SER A 81 18.05 -14.59 -4.80
C SER A 81 17.08 -14.31 -3.64
N ALA A 82 16.93 -15.25 -2.71
CA ALA A 82 16.11 -15.05 -1.52
C ALA A 82 16.71 -14.01 -0.58
N GLN A 83 18.05 -13.99 -0.42
CA GLN A 83 18.72 -12.94 0.35
C GLN A 83 18.49 -11.55 -0.25
N ALA A 84 18.67 -11.41 -1.57
CA ALA A 84 18.44 -10.14 -2.25
C ALA A 84 17.00 -9.63 -2.10
N ALA A 85 16.02 -10.53 -2.25
CA ALA A 85 14.60 -10.19 -2.08
C ALA A 85 14.25 -9.87 -0.61
N MET A 86 14.82 -10.57 0.36
CA MET A 86 14.67 -10.26 1.80
C MET A 86 15.25 -8.89 2.12
N SER A 87 16.45 -8.59 1.63
CA SER A 87 17.06 -7.27 1.78
C SER A 87 16.24 -6.17 1.11
N HIS A 88 15.59 -6.46 -0.02
CA HIS A 88 14.67 -5.51 -0.65
C HIS A 88 13.45 -5.21 0.23
N ALA A 89 12.81 -6.23 0.80
CA ALA A 89 11.70 -6.04 1.75
C ALA A 89 12.14 -5.24 3.00
N ALA A 90 13.32 -5.54 3.55
CA ALA A 90 13.91 -4.78 4.65
C ALA A 90 14.16 -3.31 4.27
N ASN A 91 14.64 -3.05 3.05
CA ASN A 91 14.88 -1.69 2.57
C ASN A 91 13.60 -0.89 2.38
N ILE A 92 12.47 -1.52 2.00
CA ILE A 92 11.16 -0.85 1.94
C ILE A 92 10.80 -0.31 3.32
N TRP A 93 10.89 -1.13 4.37
CA TRP A 93 10.68 -0.65 5.74
C TRP A 93 11.69 0.44 6.14
N GLY A 94 12.96 0.26 5.79
CA GLY A 94 14.01 1.25 6.01
C GLY A 94 13.70 2.61 5.38
N SER A 95 13.09 2.62 4.19
CA SER A 95 12.67 3.83 3.49
C SER A 95 11.34 4.40 3.94
N LEU A 96 10.69 3.85 4.96
CA LEU A 96 9.40 4.35 5.48
C LEU A 96 9.46 4.74 6.95
N ILE A 97 10.47 4.24 7.67
CA ILE A 97 10.62 4.49 9.09
C ILE A 97 11.73 5.49 9.33
N ASN A 98 11.43 6.44 10.19
CA ASN A 98 12.27 7.57 10.46
C ASN A 98 12.96 7.46 11.83
N THR A 99 14.17 6.92 11.83
CA THR A 99 14.95 6.73 13.05
C THR A 99 16.44 6.65 12.76
N THR A 100 17.24 7.07 13.74
CA THR A 100 18.69 6.86 13.75
C THR A 100 19.08 5.47 14.23
N SER A 101 18.18 4.74 14.90
CA SER A 101 18.45 3.38 15.39
C SER A 101 18.46 2.39 14.23
N THR A 102 19.39 1.44 14.27
CA THR A 102 19.39 0.31 13.34
C THR A 102 18.36 -0.73 13.81
N ILE A 103 17.59 -1.30 12.89
CA ILE A 103 16.70 -2.43 13.17
C ILE A 103 17.40 -3.71 12.70
N ALA A 104 17.87 -4.53 13.64
CA ALA A 104 18.51 -5.81 13.42
C ALA A 104 17.49 -6.97 13.39
N ILE A 105 17.59 -7.78 12.34
CA ILE A 105 16.72 -8.92 12.07
C ILE A 105 17.57 -10.19 12.00
N ASP A 106 17.22 -11.23 12.75
CA ASP A 106 17.71 -12.58 12.53
C ASP A 106 16.73 -13.34 11.62
N ALA A 107 17.21 -13.72 10.43
CA ALA A 107 16.38 -14.39 9.41
C ALA A 107 16.88 -15.81 9.12
N CYS A 108 15.96 -16.78 9.17
CA CYS A 108 16.22 -18.19 8.95
C CYS A 108 15.48 -18.72 7.71
N TRP A 109 16.20 -19.35 6.79
CA TRP A 109 15.60 -20.11 5.68
C TRP A 109 15.18 -21.49 6.21
N ALA A 110 14.00 -21.60 6.79
CA ALA A 110 13.63 -22.68 7.70
C ALA A 110 13.13 -23.95 7.01
N THR A 111 13.55 -25.11 7.51
CA THR A 111 13.04 -26.45 7.16
C THR A 111 12.12 -26.97 8.26
N GLY A 112 11.18 -27.85 7.92
CA GLY A 112 10.24 -28.42 8.88
C GLY A 112 9.14 -27.46 9.32
N MET A 113 8.92 -26.39 8.54
CA MET A 113 7.77 -25.52 8.73
C MET A 113 6.50 -26.28 8.36
N GLU A 114 5.40 -25.91 9.00
CA GLU A 114 4.14 -26.56 8.76
C GLU A 114 3.62 -26.34 7.33
N ALA A 115 2.86 -27.33 6.83
CA ALA A 115 2.24 -27.26 5.53
C ALA A 115 1.33 -26.02 5.41
N GLY A 116 1.54 -25.22 4.36
CA GLY A 116 0.75 -24.02 4.10
C GLY A 116 1.32 -22.74 4.69
N VAL A 117 2.23 -22.82 5.67
CA VAL A 117 2.90 -21.64 6.23
C VAL A 117 4.00 -21.16 5.30
N LEU A 118 3.92 -19.87 4.94
CA LEU A 118 4.87 -19.20 4.04
C LEU A 118 6.04 -18.61 4.82
N GLY A 119 5.74 -17.97 5.95
CA GLY A 119 6.68 -17.31 6.84
C GLY A 119 6.12 -17.25 8.26
N ALA A 120 7.00 -16.90 9.20
CA ALA A 120 6.57 -16.47 10.51
C ALA A 120 7.59 -15.52 11.15
N ALA A 121 7.12 -14.49 11.84
CA ALA A 121 7.98 -13.53 12.52
C ALA A 121 7.33 -12.91 13.75
N GLY A 122 8.18 -12.24 14.54
CA GLY A 122 7.79 -11.49 15.73
C GLY A 122 8.97 -10.70 16.28
N ALA A 123 8.70 -9.87 17.28
CA ALA A 123 9.77 -9.15 17.98
C ALA A 123 10.59 -10.15 18.82
N ALA A 124 11.91 -10.07 18.73
CA ALA A 124 12.84 -10.95 19.44
C ALA A 124 12.77 -10.77 20.97
N SER A 125 12.29 -9.61 21.42
CA SER A 125 12.12 -9.26 22.83
C SER A 125 11.07 -8.18 22.99
N TYR A 126 10.57 -8.03 24.22
CA TYR A 126 9.61 -7.00 24.60
C TYR A 126 10.07 -6.30 25.88
N ALA A 127 9.70 -5.03 26.02
CA ALA A 127 9.93 -4.25 27.23
C ALA A 127 8.63 -3.70 27.80
N LEU A 128 8.54 -3.64 29.12
CA LEU A 128 7.40 -3.05 29.80
C LEU A 128 7.67 -1.57 30.06
N LEU A 129 6.91 -0.69 29.42
CA LEU A 129 7.08 0.76 29.54
C LEU A 129 5.82 1.39 30.13
N THR A 130 6.02 2.31 31.08
CA THR A 130 4.94 3.13 31.65
C THR A 130 4.94 4.51 31.00
N ASN A 131 3.86 4.86 30.30
CA ASN A 131 3.64 6.21 29.80
C ASN A 131 3.33 7.12 30.99
N THR A 132 4.19 8.11 31.27
CA THR A 132 4.05 8.97 32.44
C THR A 132 2.89 9.97 32.36
N LEU A 133 2.33 10.21 31.17
CA LEU A 133 1.21 11.14 30.97
C LEU A 133 -0.13 10.45 31.25
N THR A 134 -0.30 9.23 30.76
CA THR A 134 -1.52 8.43 30.93
C THR A 134 -1.45 7.52 32.15
N MET A 135 -0.26 7.36 32.75
CA MET A 135 0.05 6.34 33.76
C MET A 135 -0.32 4.92 33.32
N THR A 136 -0.30 4.66 32.01
CA THR A 136 -0.58 3.34 31.44
C THR A 136 0.72 2.58 31.18
N THR A 137 0.77 1.36 31.70
CA THR A 137 1.88 0.43 31.47
C THR A 137 1.48 -0.56 30.39
N SER A 138 2.34 -0.73 29.38
CA SER A 138 2.11 -1.65 28.25
C SER A 138 3.42 -2.30 27.79
N TRP A 139 3.31 -3.46 27.13
CA TRP A 139 4.44 -4.10 26.46
C TRP A 139 4.71 -3.48 25.10
N TYR A 140 5.99 -3.27 24.80
CA TYR A 140 6.46 -2.72 23.52
C TYR A 140 7.47 -3.68 22.90
N PRO A 141 7.44 -3.89 21.56
CA PRO A 141 8.44 -4.68 20.88
C PRO A 141 9.82 -4.03 21.00
N ALA A 142 10.87 -4.85 20.95
CA ALA A 142 12.26 -4.43 21.11
C ALA A 142 12.62 -3.25 20.19
N ALA A 143 12.31 -3.35 18.90
CA ALA A 143 12.63 -2.32 17.91
C ALA A 143 12.03 -0.96 18.26
N LEU A 144 10.74 -0.93 18.62
CA LEU A 144 10.05 0.30 19.02
C LEU A 144 10.57 0.84 20.35
N THR A 145 10.95 -0.04 21.28
CA THR A 145 11.53 0.36 22.57
C THR A 145 12.81 1.16 22.40
N GLU A 146 13.70 0.75 21.49
CA GLU A 146 14.94 1.48 21.22
C GLU A 146 14.68 2.90 20.72
N VAL A 147 13.71 3.03 19.82
CA VAL A 147 13.30 4.31 19.24
C VAL A 147 12.69 5.21 20.32
N LEU A 148 11.71 4.70 21.07
CA LEU A 148 11.00 5.46 22.09
C LEU A 148 11.89 5.91 23.26
N LEU A 149 12.88 5.10 23.63
CA LEU A 149 13.83 5.43 24.69
C LEU A 149 15.08 6.15 24.19
N ASN A 150 15.24 6.32 22.87
CA ASN A 150 16.46 6.81 22.23
C ASN A 150 17.72 6.05 22.71
N GLN A 151 17.63 4.72 22.71
CA GLN A 151 18.67 3.79 23.14
C GLN A 151 18.97 2.81 21.99
N PRO A 152 19.75 3.24 20.98
CA PRO A 152 20.13 2.36 19.88
C PRO A 152 21.00 1.20 20.37
N ASP A 153 20.93 0.06 19.67
CA ASP A 153 21.74 -1.15 19.93
C ASP A 153 21.54 -1.71 21.36
N ARG A 154 20.35 -1.49 21.93
CA ARG A 154 19.95 -2.01 23.25
C ARG A 154 19.77 -3.52 23.18
N TYR A 155 19.26 -4.02 22.07
CA TYR A 155 19.13 -5.43 21.77
C TYR A 155 20.15 -5.81 20.69
N SER A 156 20.55 -7.09 20.65
CA SER A 156 21.43 -7.59 19.59
C SER A 156 20.65 -7.97 18.32
N THR A 157 19.35 -8.20 18.50
CA THR A 157 18.37 -8.64 17.51
C THR A 157 17.03 -8.10 18.00
N GLU A 158 16.30 -7.36 17.18
CA GLU A 158 14.98 -6.83 17.55
C GLU A 158 13.85 -7.62 16.89
N ILE A 159 14.10 -8.24 15.73
CA ILE A 159 13.12 -9.03 14.97
C ILE A 159 13.69 -10.41 14.66
N GLN A 160 12.86 -11.44 14.78
CA GLN A 160 13.19 -12.80 14.35
C GLN A 160 12.18 -13.24 13.29
N ALA A 161 12.68 -13.82 12.20
CA ALA A 161 11.85 -14.27 11.08
C ALA A 161 12.32 -15.62 10.52
N ILE A 162 11.36 -16.49 10.21
CA ILE A 162 11.59 -17.75 9.49
C ILE A 162 10.79 -17.74 8.18
N PHE A 163 11.36 -18.35 7.13
CA PHE A 163 10.71 -18.45 5.82
C PHE A 163 10.83 -19.87 5.28
N ASN A 164 9.75 -20.38 4.67
CA ASN A 164 9.67 -21.79 4.30
C ASN A 164 10.60 -22.14 3.13
N SER A 165 11.69 -22.84 3.46
CA SER A 165 12.72 -23.26 2.51
C SER A 165 12.34 -24.43 1.61
N GLU A 166 11.29 -25.17 1.97
CA GLU A 166 10.88 -26.42 1.30
C GLU A 166 9.98 -26.16 0.09
N ARG A 167 9.64 -24.89 -0.14
CA ARG A 167 8.84 -24.44 -1.28
C ARG A 167 9.69 -24.27 -2.54
N SER A 168 9.14 -24.74 -3.66
CA SER A 168 9.76 -24.62 -5.00
C SER A 168 9.12 -23.54 -5.88
N ASP A 169 8.08 -22.89 -5.37
CA ASP A 169 7.21 -21.95 -6.09
C ASP A 169 7.39 -20.49 -5.66
N TRP A 170 8.47 -20.18 -4.95
CA TRP A 170 8.86 -18.80 -4.68
C TRP A 170 9.16 -18.02 -5.97
N TYR A 171 8.74 -16.76 -5.99
CA TYR A 171 9.19 -15.70 -6.87
C TYR A 171 10.04 -14.71 -6.08
N TYR A 172 11.26 -14.47 -6.54
CA TYR A 172 12.24 -13.60 -5.87
C TYR A 172 12.45 -12.26 -6.59
N GLY A 173 11.67 -11.98 -7.64
CA GLY A 173 11.75 -10.69 -8.33
C GLY A 173 11.21 -9.57 -7.44
N THR A 174 11.82 -8.39 -7.54
CA THR A 174 11.45 -7.19 -6.77
C THR A 174 10.63 -6.20 -7.59
N ASP A 175 10.09 -6.65 -8.73
CA ASP A 175 9.38 -5.83 -9.72
C ASP A 175 7.85 -5.96 -9.63
N GLY A 176 7.36 -6.80 -8.72
CA GLY A 176 5.93 -7.10 -8.59
C GLY A 176 5.34 -7.91 -9.75
N ALA A 177 6.14 -8.35 -10.72
CA ALA A 177 5.68 -9.08 -11.91
C ALA A 177 5.55 -10.59 -11.66
N VAL A 178 4.80 -10.95 -10.62
CA VAL A 178 4.71 -12.32 -10.10
C VAL A 178 3.90 -13.20 -11.07
N PRO A 179 4.45 -14.33 -11.55
CA PRO A 179 3.68 -15.28 -12.33
C PRO A 179 2.51 -15.85 -11.54
N ALA A 180 1.38 -16.12 -12.21
CA ALA A 180 0.14 -16.59 -11.58
C ALA A 180 0.23 -17.92 -10.81
N ASN A 181 1.33 -18.66 -10.94
CA ASN A 181 1.58 -19.92 -10.23
C ASN A 181 2.74 -19.82 -9.21
N LYS A 182 3.14 -18.60 -8.85
CA LYS A 182 4.24 -18.33 -7.92
C LYS A 182 3.77 -17.51 -6.74
N VAL A 183 4.45 -17.68 -5.61
CA VAL A 183 4.25 -16.90 -4.39
C VAL A 183 5.32 -15.83 -4.33
N ASP A 184 4.92 -14.58 -4.15
CA ASP A 184 5.86 -13.47 -4.05
C ASP A 184 6.60 -13.47 -2.70
N PHE A 185 7.91 -13.68 -2.73
CA PHE A 185 8.70 -13.75 -1.52
C PHE A 185 8.87 -12.38 -0.84
N VAL A 186 8.96 -11.29 -1.63
CA VAL A 186 9.09 -9.93 -1.08
C VAL A 186 7.86 -9.58 -0.23
N THR A 187 6.66 -9.87 -0.71
CA THR A 187 5.41 -9.65 0.03
C THR A 187 5.40 -10.40 1.35
N VAL A 188 5.77 -11.68 1.35
CA VAL A 188 5.85 -12.48 2.58
C VAL A 188 6.91 -11.91 3.53
N ALA A 189 8.11 -11.61 3.05
CA ALA A 189 9.15 -11.00 3.86
C ALA A 189 8.71 -9.66 4.47
N LEU A 190 8.08 -8.79 3.68
CA LEU A 190 7.61 -7.48 4.11
C LEU A 190 6.53 -7.61 5.19
N HIS A 191 5.59 -8.53 5.00
CA HIS A 191 4.54 -8.87 5.95
C HIS A 191 5.11 -9.33 7.30
N GLU A 192 6.01 -10.31 7.27
CA GLU A 192 6.60 -10.88 8.48
C GLU A 192 7.40 -9.82 9.27
N LEU A 193 8.11 -8.94 8.58
CA LEU A 193 8.79 -7.82 9.23
C LEU A 193 7.82 -6.83 9.90
N GLY A 194 6.61 -6.64 9.36
CA GLY A 194 5.56 -5.83 9.99
C GLY A 194 5.14 -6.35 11.37
N HIS A 195 5.04 -7.67 11.53
CA HIS A 195 4.81 -8.29 12.84
C HIS A 195 5.95 -8.00 13.82
N GLY A 196 7.20 -8.11 13.36
CA GLY A 196 8.39 -7.77 14.16
C GLY A 196 8.42 -6.31 14.64
N MET A 197 7.85 -5.39 13.85
CA MET A 197 7.76 -3.97 14.18
C MET A 197 6.63 -3.62 15.15
N GLY A 198 5.72 -4.55 15.43
CA GLY A 198 4.66 -4.38 16.41
C GLY A 198 3.23 -4.50 15.87
N PHE A 199 3.04 -4.88 14.60
CA PHE A 199 1.71 -5.29 14.11
C PHE A 199 1.38 -6.69 14.67
N ALA A 200 1.27 -6.83 15.99
CA ALA A 200 1.12 -8.10 16.66
C ALA A 200 0.59 -7.87 18.08
N GLY A 201 -0.45 -8.60 18.47
CA GLY A 201 -0.97 -8.59 19.83
C GLY A 201 -0.68 -9.87 20.60
N PHE A 202 -1.02 -9.85 21.90
CA PHE A 202 -0.83 -10.99 22.81
C PHE A 202 -2.14 -11.68 23.16
N GLU A 203 -2.89 -12.17 22.18
CA GLU A 203 -4.19 -12.80 22.41
C GLU A 203 -4.12 -14.33 22.54
N SER A 204 -5.06 -14.90 23.30
CA SER A 204 -5.26 -16.35 23.38
C SER A 204 -6.68 -16.71 23.80
N ILE A 205 -7.05 -17.97 23.60
CA ILE A 205 -8.24 -18.60 24.19
C ILE A 205 -7.82 -19.83 24.99
N ASP A 206 -8.29 -19.89 26.22
CA ASP A 206 -8.13 -21.02 27.13
C ASP A 206 -8.99 -22.18 26.63
N ASN A 207 -8.38 -23.31 26.32
CA ASN A 207 -9.10 -24.51 25.87
C ASN A 207 -9.17 -25.58 26.98
N GLY A 208 -8.68 -25.28 28.17
CA GLY A 208 -8.62 -26.13 29.35
C GLY A 208 -7.59 -27.25 29.27
N THR A 209 -6.69 -27.22 28.30
CA THR A 209 -5.69 -28.25 28.06
C THR A 209 -4.31 -27.70 27.69
N GLY A 210 -3.60 -27.08 28.63
CA GLY A 210 -2.17 -26.82 28.44
C GLY A 210 -1.48 -26.07 29.58
N PRO A 211 -0.13 -26.07 29.61
CA PRO A 211 0.64 -25.19 30.49
C PRO A 211 0.76 -23.76 29.94
N ASP A 212 0.40 -23.53 28.67
CA ASP A 212 0.57 -22.28 27.92
C ASP A 212 -0.80 -21.68 27.52
N GLU A 213 -1.70 -21.56 28.49
CA GLU A 213 -3.04 -21.01 28.33
C GLU A 213 -3.18 -19.67 29.06
N CYS A 214 -4.27 -18.95 28.80
CA CYS A 214 -4.71 -17.88 29.70
C CYS A 214 -4.69 -18.38 31.15
N GLU A 215 -4.46 -17.53 32.14
CA GLU A 215 -4.79 -17.88 33.55
C GLU A 215 -6.32 -17.87 33.82
N GLY A 216 -7.14 -18.14 32.79
CA GLY A 216 -8.59 -18.04 32.79
C GLY A 216 -9.29 -19.35 33.09
N LEU A 217 -10.61 -19.36 32.85
CA LEU A 217 -11.38 -20.60 32.77
C LEU A 217 -11.46 -21.08 31.31
N PRO A 218 -11.62 -22.40 31.07
CA PRO A 218 -11.82 -22.93 29.73
C PRO A 218 -12.95 -22.22 28.98
N GLY A 219 -12.66 -21.74 27.78
CA GLY A 219 -13.56 -20.93 26.95
C GLY A 219 -13.44 -19.42 27.15
N GLU A 220 -12.58 -18.95 28.05
CA GLU A 220 -12.25 -17.53 28.17
C GLU A 220 -11.11 -17.13 27.25
N GLY A 221 -11.21 -15.92 26.72
CA GLY A 221 -10.14 -15.28 25.95
C GLY A 221 -9.34 -14.37 26.87
N CYS A 222 -8.07 -14.21 26.56
CA CYS A 222 -7.23 -13.23 27.21
C CYS A 222 -6.40 -12.43 26.22
N TYR A 223 -5.88 -11.30 26.71
CA TYR A 223 -4.88 -10.51 26.03
C TYR A 223 -3.77 -10.08 26.99
N GLY A 224 -2.62 -9.72 26.43
CA GLY A 224 -1.48 -9.21 27.18
C GLY A 224 -0.62 -10.30 27.81
N ALA A 225 0.31 -9.88 28.66
CA ALA A 225 1.21 -10.78 29.39
C ALA A 225 1.45 -10.26 30.81
N GLN A 226 1.74 -11.19 31.72
CA GLN A 226 1.96 -10.90 33.14
C GLN A 226 3.38 -10.37 33.41
N SER A 227 3.51 -9.36 34.26
CA SER A 227 4.77 -8.96 34.91
C SER A 227 4.48 -8.59 36.37
N GLY A 228 5.33 -9.03 37.31
CA GLY A 228 5.17 -8.67 38.73
C GLY A 228 3.85 -9.13 39.38
N GLY A 229 3.11 -10.07 38.76
CA GLY A 229 1.79 -10.52 39.20
C GLY A 229 0.61 -9.78 38.59
N ASP A 230 0.86 -8.70 37.83
CA ASP A 230 -0.16 -7.90 37.14
C ASP A 230 -0.16 -8.20 35.64
N TRP A 231 -1.32 -8.06 34.99
CA TRP A 231 -1.50 -8.24 33.55
C TRP A 231 -1.43 -6.92 32.81
N TYR A 232 -0.56 -6.84 31.81
CA TYR A 232 -0.40 -5.66 30.96
C TYR A 232 -0.69 -6.02 29.51
N ALA A 233 -1.54 -5.22 28.86
CA ALA A 233 -1.72 -5.30 27.41
C ALA A 233 -0.46 -4.81 26.70
N ASP A 234 -0.16 -5.36 25.52
CA ASP A 234 0.81 -4.77 24.61
C ASP A 234 0.25 -3.50 23.95
N ILE A 235 1.16 -2.69 23.38
CA ILE A 235 0.81 -1.42 22.76
C ILE A 235 -0.12 -1.57 21.56
N TYR A 236 -0.04 -2.68 20.82
CA TYR A 236 -0.97 -2.98 19.73
C TYR A 236 -2.38 -3.20 20.29
N THR A 237 -2.53 -3.98 21.36
CA THR A 237 -3.83 -4.21 21.98
C THR A 237 -4.50 -2.98 22.55
N ARG A 238 -3.72 -1.97 22.93
CA ARG A 238 -4.26 -0.67 23.32
C ARG A 238 -4.93 0.09 22.17
N GLN A 239 -4.59 -0.21 20.91
CA GLN A 239 -5.18 0.43 19.72
C GLN A 239 -6.47 -0.24 19.24
N VAL A 240 -6.81 -1.41 19.78
CA VAL A 240 -7.95 -2.19 19.28
C VAL A 240 -9.21 -1.91 20.08
N GLU A 241 -10.31 -1.74 19.37
CA GLU A 241 -11.65 -1.58 19.91
C GLU A 241 -12.64 -2.58 19.30
N ASN A 242 -13.77 -2.77 19.97
CA ASN A 242 -14.90 -3.49 19.40
C ASN A 242 -15.77 -2.58 18.51
N GLY A 243 -16.74 -3.15 17.80
CA GLY A 243 -17.67 -2.40 16.94
C GLY A 243 -18.57 -1.35 17.64
N SER A 244 -18.47 -1.18 18.96
CA SER A 244 -19.11 -0.08 19.70
C SER A 244 -18.16 1.05 20.08
N GLY A 245 -16.88 0.97 19.70
CA GLY A 245 -15.84 1.94 20.09
C GLY A 245 -15.28 1.71 21.50
N ALA A 246 -15.57 0.57 22.13
CA ALA A 246 -14.99 0.24 23.43
C ALA A 246 -13.62 -0.43 23.23
N ALA A 247 -12.58 0.14 23.81
CA ALA A 247 -11.22 -0.42 23.77
C ALA A 247 -11.19 -1.85 24.33
N LEU A 248 -10.59 -2.78 23.60
CA LEU A 248 -10.41 -4.17 24.04
C LEU A 248 -9.69 -4.23 25.38
N ALA A 249 -8.68 -3.37 25.56
CA ALA A 249 -7.90 -3.27 26.79
C ALA A 249 -8.70 -2.76 28.02
N SER A 250 -9.96 -2.35 27.84
CA SER A 250 -10.88 -1.96 28.92
C SER A 250 -11.83 -3.07 29.35
N ILE A 251 -11.85 -4.18 28.61
CA ILE A 251 -12.71 -5.34 28.87
C ILE A 251 -12.10 -6.17 30.01
N ARG A 252 -12.94 -6.83 30.81
CA ARG A 252 -12.47 -7.78 31.82
C ARG A 252 -11.63 -8.87 31.15
N ASN A 253 -10.42 -9.07 31.66
CA ASN A 253 -9.43 -9.97 31.12
C ASN A 253 -8.91 -10.91 32.23
N PRO A 254 -8.92 -12.24 32.06
CA PRO A 254 -9.60 -12.99 30.99
C PRO A 254 -11.13 -12.90 31.06
N SER A 255 -11.83 -13.16 29.96
CA SER A 255 -13.29 -13.37 29.95
C SER A 255 -13.83 -14.05 28.69
N THR A 256 -15.04 -14.61 28.78
CA THR A 256 -15.80 -15.10 27.62
C THR A 256 -16.17 -13.99 26.63
N MET A 257 -16.21 -12.73 27.07
CA MET A 257 -16.43 -11.59 26.17
C MET A 257 -15.21 -11.35 25.28
N VAL A 258 -13.99 -11.47 25.83
CA VAL A 258 -12.75 -11.43 25.03
C VAL A 258 -12.75 -12.62 24.05
N ALA A 259 -13.08 -13.83 24.49
CA ALA A 259 -13.19 -15.00 23.61
C ALA A 259 -14.12 -14.73 22.42
N GLY A 260 -15.32 -14.23 22.69
CA GLY A 260 -16.32 -13.92 21.67
C GLY A 260 -15.95 -12.78 20.71
N LEU A 261 -15.00 -11.93 21.08
CA LEU A 261 -14.44 -10.92 20.17
C LEU A 261 -13.31 -11.50 19.30
N LEU A 262 -12.52 -12.43 19.83
CA LEU A 262 -11.46 -13.12 19.08
C LEU A 262 -12.02 -14.16 18.10
N THR A 263 -13.15 -14.79 18.42
CA THR A 263 -13.88 -15.69 17.52
C THR A 263 -15.20 -15.06 17.14
N SER A 264 -15.38 -14.63 15.88
CA SER A 264 -16.56 -13.86 15.46
C SER A 264 -17.86 -14.46 15.97
N GLY A 265 -18.45 -13.86 17.00
CA GLY A 265 -19.89 -13.95 17.20
C GLY A 265 -20.55 -13.17 16.06
N THR A 266 -21.41 -13.83 15.28
CA THR A 266 -22.16 -13.22 14.17
C THR A 266 -22.77 -11.86 14.53
N GLY A 267 -22.45 -10.79 13.78
CA GLY A 267 -23.00 -9.43 13.95
C GLY A 267 -21.93 -8.32 14.10
N THR A 268 -22.31 -7.05 13.95
CA THR A 268 -21.40 -5.88 13.99
C THR A 268 -20.83 -5.58 15.38
N SER A 269 -21.50 -5.99 16.47
CA SER A 269 -21.01 -5.77 17.85
C SER A 269 -19.91 -6.75 18.30
N GLY A 270 -19.65 -7.82 17.55
CA GLY A 270 -18.67 -8.88 17.88
C GLY A 270 -17.36 -8.80 17.09
N GLN A 271 -17.14 -7.69 16.37
CA GLN A 271 -15.98 -7.48 15.51
C GLN A 271 -14.96 -6.56 16.19
N LEU A 272 -13.69 -6.73 15.82
CA LEU A 272 -12.58 -5.91 16.31
C LEU A 272 -12.07 -4.99 15.20
N PHE A 273 -11.67 -3.78 15.58
CA PHE A 273 -11.28 -2.71 14.68
C PHE A 273 -10.07 -1.94 15.22
N LEU A 274 -9.30 -1.37 14.30
CA LEU A 274 -8.38 -0.29 14.54
C LEU A 274 -9.05 1.02 14.12
N ALA A 275 -9.25 1.95 15.06
CA ALA A 275 -9.95 3.22 14.81
C ALA A 275 -9.19 4.43 15.35
N SER A 276 -7.88 4.29 15.54
CA SER A 276 -6.98 5.37 15.88
C SER A 276 -6.96 6.44 14.77
N SER A 277 -6.55 7.66 15.13
CA SER A 277 -6.62 8.80 14.21
C SER A 277 -5.82 8.61 12.93
N SER A 278 -4.63 7.99 13.00
CA SER A 278 -3.85 7.74 11.78
C SER A 278 -4.54 6.68 10.92
N VAL A 279 -4.99 5.57 11.52
CA VAL A 279 -5.73 4.52 10.78
C VAL A 279 -7.01 5.04 10.13
N LEU A 280 -7.79 5.87 10.83
CA LEU A 280 -8.97 6.51 10.23
C LEU A 280 -8.57 7.41 9.06
N SER A 281 -7.49 8.17 9.19
CA SER A 281 -6.99 9.01 8.10
C SER A 281 -6.53 8.19 6.90
N GLY A 282 -5.82 7.08 7.12
CA GLY A 282 -5.41 6.15 6.08
C GLY A 282 -6.61 5.51 5.40
N ASN A 283 -7.59 5.03 6.18
CA ASN A 283 -8.73 4.25 5.70
C ASN A 283 -9.98 5.08 5.37
N GLY A 284 -9.80 6.28 4.80
CA GLY A 284 -10.91 7.10 4.28
C GLY A 284 -11.96 7.54 5.33
N GLY A 285 -11.56 7.66 6.59
CA GLY A 285 -12.41 8.02 7.72
C GLY A 285 -13.14 6.85 8.38
N ALA A 286 -12.87 5.60 7.97
CA ALA A 286 -13.51 4.41 8.50
C ALA A 286 -12.56 3.58 9.37
N PRO A 287 -13.04 2.92 10.45
CA PRO A 287 -12.23 1.96 11.20
C PRO A 287 -11.76 0.79 10.33
N ALA A 288 -10.52 0.34 10.52
CA ALA A 288 -9.99 -0.82 9.81
C ALA A 288 -10.36 -2.10 10.55
N ARG A 289 -11.10 -2.99 9.88
CA ARG A 289 -11.59 -4.24 10.48
C ARG A 289 -10.47 -5.29 10.58
N LEU A 290 -10.39 -5.95 11.74
CA LEU A 290 -9.44 -7.03 12.00
C LEU A 290 -10.03 -8.40 11.70
N TYR A 291 -9.15 -9.35 11.36
CA TYR A 291 -9.48 -10.73 11.06
C TYR A 291 -9.84 -11.50 12.34
N THR A 292 -11.12 -11.64 12.61
CA THR A 292 -11.63 -12.48 13.71
C THR A 292 -12.48 -13.61 13.12
N PRO A 293 -11.89 -14.75 12.71
CA PRO A 293 -12.64 -15.86 12.13
C PRO A 293 -13.59 -16.52 13.13
N SER A 294 -14.51 -17.37 12.64
CA SER A 294 -15.48 -18.10 13.47
C SER A 294 -14.85 -19.11 14.44
N SER A 295 -13.63 -19.55 14.13
CA SER A 295 -12.79 -20.37 15.00
C SER A 295 -11.48 -19.66 15.23
N TYR A 296 -11.01 -19.62 16.47
CA TYR A 296 -9.76 -18.96 16.83
C TYR A 296 -8.61 -19.60 16.05
N LYS A 297 -7.79 -18.77 15.41
CA LYS A 297 -6.59 -19.17 14.69
C LYS A 297 -5.40 -18.56 15.42
N PRO A 298 -4.70 -19.35 16.27
CA PRO A 298 -3.49 -18.89 16.93
C PRO A 298 -2.54 -18.26 15.92
N GLY A 299 -2.00 -17.09 16.25
CA GLY A 299 -1.05 -16.39 15.39
C GLY A 299 -1.63 -15.77 14.11
N SER A 300 -2.96 -15.79 13.93
CA SER A 300 -3.63 -15.11 12.81
C SER A 300 -4.80 -14.25 13.25
N THR A 301 -5.65 -14.75 14.15
CA THR A 301 -6.77 -13.98 14.69
C THR A 301 -6.25 -12.65 15.23
N TYR A 302 -6.97 -11.56 14.96
CA TYR A 302 -6.78 -10.24 15.54
C TYR A 302 -5.51 -9.48 15.15
N SER A 303 -4.40 -10.18 14.87
CA SER A 303 -3.14 -9.59 14.42
C SER A 303 -3.06 -9.42 12.90
N HIS A 304 -4.21 -9.34 12.22
CA HIS A 304 -4.31 -9.15 10.77
C HIS A 304 -5.57 -8.37 10.39
N PHE A 305 -5.56 -7.75 9.21
CA PHE A 305 -6.73 -7.16 8.57
C PHE A 305 -7.71 -8.20 8.03
N ASP A 306 -8.99 -7.87 8.06
CA ASP A 306 -10.08 -8.74 7.63
C ASP A 306 -10.04 -9.00 6.11
N LEU A 307 -10.01 -10.29 5.76
CA LEU A 307 -9.93 -10.78 4.37
C LEU A 307 -11.10 -10.34 3.49
N SER A 308 -12.30 -10.17 4.06
CA SER A 308 -13.49 -9.77 3.30
C SER A 308 -13.59 -8.27 3.05
N THR A 309 -12.88 -7.50 3.88
CA THR A 309 -12.87 -6.04 3.83
C THR A 309 -11.75 -5.53 2.94
N PHE A 310 -10.57 -6.17 2.99
CA PHE A 310 -9.36 -5.67 2.34
C PHE A 310 -8.85 -6.61 1.26
N GLY A 311 -8.78 -6.11 0.02
CA GLY A 311 -8.25 -6.86 -1.13
C GLY A 311 -6.71 -6.86 -1.21
N ASN A 312 -6.07 -5.72 -0.96
CA ASN A 312 -4.64 -5.49 -1.23
C ASN A 312 -3.84 -4.96 -0.03
N GLU A 313 -4.30 -5.20 1.20
CA GLU A 313 -3.51 -4.86 2.39
C GLU A 313 -2.43 -5.90 2.67
N LEU A 314 -1.25 -5.43 3.08
CA LEU A 314 -0.09 -6.28 3.37
C LEU A 314 -0.37 -7.22 4.54
N MET A 315 -0.92 -6.71 5.64
CA MET A 315 -1.09 -7.44 6.91
C MET A 315 -2.37 -8.30 6.93
N LYS A 316 -2.63 -9.06 5.88
CA LYS A 316 -3.68 -10.10 5.83
C LYS A 316 -3.09 -11.46 6.15
N PRO A 317 -3.84 -12.39 6.77
CA PRO A 317 -3.30 -13.71 7.16
C PRO A 317 -3.03 -14.62 5.96
N GLN A 318 -3.39 -14.20 4.74
CA GLN A 318 -3.34 -15.00 3.53
C GLN A 318 -2.83 -14.20 2.33
N LEU A 319 -1.99 -14.85 1.53
CA LEU A 319 -1.50 -14.35 0.25
C LEU A 319 -2.00 -15.25 -0.89
N SER A 320 -2.41 -14.63 -1.99
CA SER A 320 -2.82 -15.34 -3.21
C SER A 320 -1.66 -15.56 -4.17
N TYR A 321 -1.72 -16.61 -5.00
CA TYR A 321 -0.74 -16.81 -6.07
C TYR A 321 -0.76 -15.65 -7.08
N GLY A 322 0.41 -15.23 -7.54
CA GLY A 322 0.55 -14.10 -8.48
C GLY A 322 0.29 -12.72 -7.86
N GLN A 323 -0.05 -12.65 -6.57
CA GLN A 323 -0.23 -11.39 -5.87
C GLN A 323 1.11 -10.84 -5.38
N ALA A 324 1.35 -9.55 -5.62
CA ALA A 324 2.43 -8.77 -5.02
C ALA A 324 1.84 -7.59 -4.25
N ILE A 325 2.28 -7.40 -3.02
CA ILE A 325 1.96 -6.27 -2.15
C ILE A 325 3.29 -5.78 -1.57
N HIS A 326 3.93 -4.82 -2.25
CA HIS A 326 5.21 -4.22 -1.85
C HIS A 326 5.02 -2.85 -1.16
N ASP A 327 3.77 -2.53 -0.84
CA ASP A 327 3.36 -1.34 -0.09
C ASP A 327 2.75 -1.81 1.24
N PRO A 328 3.32 -1.43 2.41
CA PRO A 328 2.75 -1.82 3.69
C PRO A 328 1.36 -1.25 4.00
N GLY A 329 0.88 -0.24 3.27
CA GLY A 329 -0.51 0.25 3.35
C GLY A 329 -0.91 0.69 4.76
N LEU A 330 -2.11 0.27 5.21
CA LEU A 330 -2.67 0.66 6.51
C LEU A 330 -1.83 0.22 7.71
N ALA A 331 -0.89 -0.71 7.53
CA ALA A 331 0.06 -1.08 8.58
C ALA A 331 0.90 0.12 9.03
N LEU A 332 1.24 1.04 8.11
CA LEU A 332 2.03 2.24 8.43
C LEU A 332 1.28 3.18 9.37
N ASN A 333 -0.02 3.38 9.13
CA ASN A 333 -0.85 4.19 10.00
C ASN A 333 -0.91 3.59 11.41
N LEU A 334 -1.06 2.28 11.52
CA LEU A 334 -1.02 1.64 12.82
C LEU A 334 0.33 1.82 13.50
N LEU A 335 1.44 1.58 12.79
CA LEU A 335 2.78 1.73 13.36
C LEU A 335 3.04 3.16 13.84
N GLU A 336 2.54 4.18 13.12
CA GLU A 336 2.55 5.57 13.60
C GLU A 336 1.83 5.71 14.95
N ASP A 337 0.63 5.14 15.07
CA ASP A 337 -0.14 5.17 16.32
C ASP A 337 0.52 4.39 17.47
N LEU A 338 1.36 3.38 17.16
CA LEU A 338 2.19 2.70 18.17
C LEU A 338 3.35 3.57 18.67
N GLY A 339 3.77 4.57 17.89
CA GLY A 339 4.84 5.51 18.22
C GLY A 339 6.02 5.51 17.25
N TRP A 340 5.94 4.79 16.13
CA TRP A 340 6.93 4.93 15.07
C TRP A 340 6.81 6.29 14.38
N ALA A 341 7.95 6.89 14.04
CA ALA A 341 7.93 8.04 13.15
C ALA A 341 7.92 7.54 11.70
N ILE A 342 6.79 7.70 11.02
CA ILE A 342 6.61 7.21 9.64
C ILE A 342 6.76 8.36 8.65
N ASP A 343 7.42 8.07 7.52
CA ASP A 343 7.49 8.97 6.37
C ASP A 343 6.55 8.51 5.26
N PHE A 344 5.38 9.14 5.20
CA PHE A 344 4.38 8.87 4.17
C PHE A 344 4.71 9.49 2.80
N SER A 345 5.76 10.31 2.68
CA SER A 345 6.18 10.91 1.40
C SER A 345 7.00 9.95 0.52
N ALA A 346 7.51 8.87 1.11
CA ALA A 346 8.35 7.89 0.41
C ALA A 346 7.55 6.75 -0.25
N LEU A 347 6.22 6.75 -0.17
CA LEU A 347 5.37 5.70 -0.74
C LEU A 347 5.08 5.96 -2.22
N PRO A 348 5.55 5.11 -3.16
CA PRO A 348 5.12 5.21 -4.54
C PRO A 348 3.64 4.82 -4.64
N VAL A 349 2.82 5.63 -5.33
CA VAL A 349 1.45 5.23 -5.68
C VAL A 349 1.47 3.90 -6.43
N THR A 350 0.74 2.92 -5.90
CA THR A 350 0.58 1.61 -6.51
C THR A 350 -0.54 1.66 -7.56
N TRP A 351 -0.18 1.42 -8.82
CA TRP A 351 -1.14 1.43 -9.94
C TRP A 351 -1.91 0.10 -9.97
N VAL A 352 -3.24 0.15 -9.80
CA VAL A 352 -4.10 -1.04 -9.98
C VAL A 352 -4.37 -1.26 -11.46
N SER A 353 -4.70 -0.19 -12.19
CA SER A 353 -4.89 -0.26 -13.64
C SER A 353 -4.69 1.12 -14.29
N PHE A 354 -4.33 1.13 -15.56
CA PHE A 354 -4.36 2.31 -16.42
C PHE A 354 -4.62 1.84 -17.85
N GLU A 355 -5.66 2.38 -18.47
CA GLU A 355 -6.12 2.02 -19.82
C GLU A 355 -6.52 3.28 -20.60
N ALA A 356 -6.29 3.26 -21.91
CA ALA A 356 -6.78 4.27 -22.84
C ALA A 356 -7.66 3.59 -23.90
N ARG A 357 -8.89 4.08 -24.08
CA ARG A 357 -9.87 3.49 -25.02
C ARG A 357 -10.49 4.57 -25.90
N GLU A 358 -10.68 4.26 -27.18
CA GLU A 358 -11.40 5.12 -28.12
C GLU A 358 -12.90 5.15 -27.79
N ALA A 359 -13.49 6.35 -27.78
CA ALA A 359 -14.91 6.59 -27.59
C ALA A 359 -15.41 7.67 -28.55
N LYS A 360 -15.90 7.25 -29.73
CA LYS A 360 -16.50 8.06 -30.83
C LYS A 360 -15.75 9.34 -31.24
N GLU A 361 -15.72 10.36 -30.37
CA GLU A 361 -15.12 11.69 -30.61
C GLU A 361 -13.93 11.99 -29.66
N ALA A 362 -13.55 11.03 -28.80
CA ALA A 362 -12.53 11.22 -27.77
C ALA A 362 -11.75 9.93 -27.50
N ILE A 363 -10.62 10.06 -26.81
CA ILE A 363 -10.00 8.95 -26.09
C ILE A 363 -10.31 9.12 -24.60
N VAL A 364 -10.87 8.08 -23.99
CA VAL A 364 -11.16 8.03 -22.56
C VAL A 364 -10.06 7.25 -21.86
N LEU A 365 -9.49 7.87 -20.85
CA LEU A 365 -8.46 7.31 -19.98
C LEU A 365 -9.13 6.91 -18.68
N HIS A 366 -8.93 5.66 -18.28
CA HIS A 366 -9.38 5.14 -17.00
C HIS A 366 -8.20 4.59 -16.23
N TRP A 367 -8.12 4.92 -14.94
CA TRP A 367 -7.15 4.33 -14.04
C TRP A 367 -7.73 4.12 -12.66
N GLU A 368 -7.13 3.16 -11.98
CA GLU A 368 -7.40 2.84 -10.59
C GLU A 368 -6.07 2.78 -9.85
N THR A 369 -6.08 3.26 -8.62
CA THR A 369 -4.93 3.26 -7.71
C THR A 369 -5.22 2.37 -6.51
N GLY A 370 -4.17 1.75 -5.97
CA GLY A 370 -4.25 0.90 -4.78
C GLY A 370 -4.31 1.77 -3.54
N ALA A 371 -3.20 2.44 -3.22
CA ALA A 371 -3.12 3.44 -2.18
C ALA A 371 -2.59 4.78 -2.73
N GLU A 372 -3.17 5.88 -2.25
CA GLU A 372 -2.80 7.25 -2.64
C GLU A 372 -2.53 8.10 -1.39
N GLN A 373 -1.49 7.76 -0.64
CA GLN A 373 -1.10 8.57 0.51
C GLN A 373 -0.17 9.70 0.05
N GLY A 374 -0.46 10.94 0.45
CA GLY A 374 0.35 12.11 0.06
C GLY A 374 0.12 12.62 -1.38
N ASN A 375 -0.75 11.95 -2.15
CA ASN A 375 -1.02 12.28 -3.54
C ASN A 375 -1.84 13.58 -3.70
N ALA A 376 -1.28 14.59 -4.36
CA ALA A 376 -2.00 15.77 -4.79
C ALA A 376 -2.90 15.48 -6.00
N GLY A 377 -2.48 14.58 -6.89
CA GLY A 377 -3.25 14.15 -8.05
C GLY A 377 -2.38 13.75 -9.24
N PHE A 378 -2.97 13.78 -10.43
CA PHE A 378 -2.38 13.23 -11.64
C PHE A 378 -2.38 14.25 -12.77
N GLU A 379 -1.19 14.55 -13.29
CA GLU A 379 -1.06 15.14 -14.61
C GLU A 379 -1.27 14.09 -15.68
N VAL A 380 -2.29 14.30 -16.51
CA VAL A 380 -2.57 13.48 -17.68
C VAL A 380 -1.73 13.98 -18.84
N GLN A 381 -0.84 13.14 -19.36
CA GLN A 381 0.09 13.52 -20.43
C GLN A 381 -0.13 12.70 -21.70
N ARG A 382 0.05 13.35 -22.85
CA ARG A 382 -0.06 12.72 -24.19
C ARG A 382 1.18 12.95 -25.03
N SER A 383 1.48 12.00 -25.92
CA SER A 383 2.52 12.12 -26.93
C SER A 383 2.07 11.53 -28.29
N ARG A 384 2.65 12.05 -29.39
CA ARG A 384 2.53 11.47 -30.73
C ARG A 384 3.46 10.30 -31.00
N GLY A 385 4.53 10.16 -30.20
CA GLY A 385 5.59 9.18 -30.47
C GLY A 385 6.31 8.67 -29.22
N GLY A 386 5.76 8.92 -28.03
CA GLY A 386 6.30 8.48 -26.74
C GLY A 386 7.54 9.23 -26.24
N ILE A 387 8.03 10.25 -26.95
CA ILE A 387 9.28 10.96 -26.62
C ILE A 387 8.98 12.34 -26.00
N SER A 388 8.22 13.18 -26.70
CA SER A 388 7.82 14.51 -26.23
C SER A 388 6.38 14.47 -25.72
N TRP A 389 6.18 14.90 -24.48
CA TRP A 389 4.92 14.80 -23.76
C TRP A 389 4.31 16.18 -23.52
N GLU A 390 3.01 16.31 -23.74
CA GLU A 390 2.22 17.50 -23.41
C GLU A 390 1.25 17.17 -22.27
N THR A 391 1.07 18.10 -21.32
CA THR A 391 0.09 17.96 -20.24
C THR A 391 -1.28 18.41 -20.73
N LEU A 392 -2.26 17.50 -20.69
CA LEU A 392 -3.65 17.75 -21.10
C LEU A 392 -4.47 18.35 -19.96
N GLY A 393 -4.19 17.95 -18.73
CA GLY A 393 -4.88 18.46 -17.54
C GLY A 393 -4.42 17.78 -16.26
N PHE A 394 -4.99 18.24 -15.16
CA PHE A 394 -4.73 17.70 -13.82
C PHE A 394 -6.02 17.15 -13.22
N VAL A 395 -5.94 15.95 -12.66
CA VAL A 395 -7.04 15.32 -11.92
C VAL A 395 -6.62 15.18 -10.47
N ALA A 396 -7.31 15.91 -9.58
CA ALA A 396 -7.00 15.87 -8.15
C ALA A 396 -7.17 14.46 -7.57
N GLY A 397 -6.27 14.06 -6.68
CA GLY A 397 -6.35 12.80 -5.96
C GLY A 397 -7.62 12.73 -5.10
N LYS A 398 -8.18 11.53 -4.98
CA LYS A 398 -9.37 11.22 -4.19
C LYS A 398 -9.06 10.34 -2.97
N GLY A 399 -7.84 9.81 -2.86
CA GLY A 399 -7.42 8.90 -1.79
C GLY A 399 -7.38 7.43 -2.24
N MET A 400 -7.23 6.52 -1.28
CA MET A 400 -6.97 5.09 -1.55
C MET A 400 -8.11 4.40 -2.31
N GLY A 401 -7.76 3.42 -3.17
CA GLY A 401 -8.73 2.58 -3.89
C GLY A 401 -9.60 3.32 -4.88
N SER A 402 -9.14 4.46 -5.40
CA SER A 402 -9.99 5.37 -6.19
C SER A 402 -9.92 5.08 -7.68
N ALA A 403 -11.09 5.18 -8.32
CA ALA A 403 -11.22 5.16 -9.78
C ALA A 403 -11.30 6.57 -10.36
N TYR A 404 -10.66 6.74 -11.50
CA TYR A 404 -10.54 8.00 -12.21
C TYR A 404 -10.90 7.85 -13.67
N GLU A 405 -11.29 8.99 -14.24
CA GLU A 405 -11.59 9.13 -15.65
C GLU A 405 -11.07 10.49 -16.13
N TYR A 406 -10.43 10.49 -17.29
CA TYR A 406 -10.13 11.71 -18.03
C TYR A 406 -10.48 11.52 -19.50
N GLN A 407 -11.16 12.51 -20.08
CA GLN A 407 -11.54 12.49 -21.48
C GLN A 407 -10.64 13.43 -22.29
N ASP A 408 -9.77 12.85 -23.12
CA ASP A 408 -9.09 13.60 -24.17
C ASP A 408 -10.06 13.82 -25.34
N ARG A 409 -10.59 15.05 -25.43
CA ARG A 409 -11.57 15.47 -26.45
C ARG A 409 -10.96 15.91 -27.76
N TRP A 410 -9.62 15.99 -27.85
CA TRP A 410 -8.92 16.39 -29.07
C TRP A 410 -7.72 15.48 -29.37
N PRO A 411 -7.89 14.14 -29.40
CA PRO A 411 -6.82 13.21 -29.69
C PRO A 411 -6.29 13.40 -31.12
N TYR A 412 -5.02 13.07 -31.33
CA TYR A 412 -4.46 13.09 -32.66
C TYR A 412 -5.04 11.95 -33.50
N ALA A 413 -5.33 12.19 -34.78
CA ALA A 413 -5.64 11.09 -35.68
C ALA A 413 -4.44 10.11 -35.75
N GLY A 414 -4.72 8.82 -35.63
CA GLY A 414 -3.72 7.76 -35.54
C GLY A 414 -3.40 7.35 -34.09
N LEU A 415 -2.15 6.93 -33.85
CA LEU A 415 -1.72 6.49 -32.52
C LEU A 415 -1.49 7.67 -31.57
N ASN A 416 -2.04 7.53 -30.36
CA ASN A 416 -1.82 8.42 -29.24
C ASN A 416 -1.21 7.61 -28.08
N TYR A 417 -0.19 8.17 -27.46
CA TYR A 417 0.48 7.59 -26.31
C TYR A 417 0.11 8.40 -25.08
N TYR A 418 -0.29 7.74 -24.00
CA TYR A 418 -0.68 8.38 -22.75
C TYR A 418 0.12 7.85 -21.58
N ARG A 419 0.38 8.72 -20.62
CA ARG A 419 0.90 8.37 -19.31
C ARG A 419 0.32 9.32 -18.27
N LEU A 420 0.33 8.87 -17.03
CA LEU A 420 0.01 9.69 -15.88
C LEU A 420 1.33 10.03 -15.18
N GLN A 421 1.48 11.30 -14.83
CA GLN A 421 2.47 11.73 -13.86
C GLN A 421 1.71 12.03 -12.57
N GLN A 422 1.86 11.12 -11.62
CA GLN A 422 1.39 11.31 -10.26
C GLN A 422 2.24 12.38 -9.58
N LEU A 423 1.60 13.27 -8.81
CA LEU A 423 2.23 14.37 -8.09
C LEU A 423 1.79 14.33 -6.63
N ASP A 424 2.75 14.43 -5.73
CA ASP A 424 2.51 14.52 -4.29
C ASP A 424 2.43 15.98 -3.82
N PHE A 425 1.86 16.21 -2.63
CA PHE A 425 1.75 17.56 -2.03
C PHE A 425 3.12 18.20 -1.71
N ASP A 426 4.17 17.40 -1.61
CA ASP A 426 5.54 17.87 -1.37
C ASP A 426 6.36 18.08 -2.66
N GLY A 427 5.75 17.79 -3.82
CA GLY A 427 6.37 17.95 -5.14
C GLY A 427 7.10 16.71 -5.66
N ALA A 428 7.09 15.58 -4.94
CA ALA A 428 7.51 14.30 -5.51
C ALA A 428 6.58 13.86 -6.65
N SER A 429 7.10 13.01 -7.55
CA SER A 429 6.32 12.56 -8.70
C SER A 429 6.72 11.18 -9.18
N ASN A 430 5.74 10.40 -9.61
CA ASN A 430 5.95 9.07 -10.20
C ASN A 430 5.20 8.92 -11.54
N LEU A 431 5.74 8.11 -12.44
CA LEU A 431 5.16 7.89 -13.77
C LEU A 431 4.45 6.53 -13.83
N SER A 432 3.29 6.50 -14.48
CA SER A 432 2.64 5.25 -14.85
C SER A 432 3.37 4.55 -16.01
N LYS A 433 2.94 3.32 -16.32
CA LYS A 433 3.17 2.72 -17.65
C LYS A 433 2.59 3.60 -18.76
N ILE A 434 3.09 3.43 -19.98
CA ILE A 434 2.56 4.10 -21.16
C ILE A 434 1.44 3.26 -21.76
N GLU A 435 0.27 3.86 -21.94
CA GLU A 435 -0.86 3.28 -22.66
C GLU A 435 -0.96 3.86 -24.07
N VAL A 436 -1.42 3.02 -25.01
CA VAL A 436 -1.51 3.39 -26.43
C VAL A 436 -2.93 3.19 -26.91
N ALA A 437 -3.52 4.23 -27.47
CA ALA A 437 -4.83 4.19 -28.08
C ALA A 437 -4.77 4.74 -29.51
N TYR A 438 -5.43 4.04 -30.44
CA TYR A 438 -5.63 4.52 -31.79
C TYR A 438 -6.93 5.32 -31.84
N PHE A 439 -6.88 6.51 -32.43
CA PHE A 439 -8.06 7.33 -32.72
C PHE A 439 -8.22 7.42 -34.23
N ASP A 440 -9.38 7.04 -34.75
CA ASP A 440 -9.66 7.05 -36.19
C ASP A 440 -9.75 8.45 -36.81
N GLY A 441 -9.68 9.49 -35.95
CA GLY A 441 -9.75 10.88 -36.36
C GLY A 441 -11.19 11.39 -36.49
N GLY A 442 -12.17 10.67 -35.92
CA GLY A 442 -13.58 11.01 -35.77
C GLY A 442 -14.04 12.03 -36.79
N LYS A 443 -14.59 11.58 -37.93
CA LYS A 443 -15.02 12.46 -39.03
C LYS A 443 -15.60 13.75 -38.45
N SER A 444 -14.98 14.90 -38.70
CA SER A 444 -15.46 16.20 -38.23
C SER A 444 -16.78 16.54 -38.94
N GLU A 445 -17.87 15.86 -38.60
CA GLU A 445 -19.18 16.05 -39.24
C GLU A 445 -19.77 17.44 -38.93
N ASN A 446 -19.12 18.21 -38.06
CA ASN A 446 -19.56 19.52 -37.62
C ASN A 446 -18.89 20.71 -38.34
N ILE A 447 -17.81 20.53 -39.12
CA ILE A 447 -17.19 21.59 -39.93
C ILE A 447 -17.40 21.32 -41.42
N GLY A 448 -18.26 22.13 -42.05
CA GLY A 448 -18.40 22.20 -43.49
C GLY A 448 -17.75 23.47 -44.03
N PHE A 449 -17.13 23.42 -45.22
CA PHE A 449 -16.70 24.64 -45.90
C PHE A 449 -16.96 24.56 -47.40
N SER A 450 -17.38 25.68 -47.99
CA SER A 450 -17.70 25.73 -49.41
C SER A 450 -17.60 27.14 -49.98
N PRO A 451 -17.30 27.29 -51.29
CA PRO A 451 -16.84 26.23 -52.17
C PRO A 451 -15.37 25.87 -51.90
N ASN A 452 -14.98 24.64 -52.23
CA ASN A 452 -13.58 24.23 -52.35
C ASN A 452 -13.44 23.42 -53.66
N PRO A 453 -12.72 23.90 -54.69
CA PRO A 453 -11.85 25.08 -54.68
C PRO A 453 -12.57 26.44 -54.58
N VAL A 454 -11.95 27.42 -53.92
CA VAL A 454 -12.47 28.78 -53.68
C VAL A 454 -11.80 29.81 -54.59
N ARG A 455 -12.56 30.79 -55.11
CA ARG A 455 -12.03 31.91 -55.91
C ARG A 455 -11.84 33.20 -55.12
N GLN A 456 -12.83 33.60 -54.32
CA GLN A 456 -12.82 34.89 -53.64
C GLN A 456 -13.36 34.82 -52.21
N THR A 457 -14.47 34.09 -52.00
CA THR A 457 -15.14 34.03 -50.71
C THR A 457 -15.37 32.58 -50.33
N LEU A 458 -14.90 32.21 -49.14
CA LEU A 458 -15.10 30.91 -48.52
C LEU A 458 -16.22 31.03 -47.49
N THR A 459 -17.15 30.09 -47.46
CA THR A 459 -18.12 29.95 -46.36
C THR A 459 -17.66 28.83 -45.46
N ILE A 460 -17.53 29.10 -44.17
CA ILE A 460 -17.25 28.10 -43.14
C ILE A 460 -18.53 27.92 -42.34
N ALA A 461 -19.05 26.69 -42.29
CA ALA A 461 -20.20 26.28 -41.51
C ALA A 461 -19.72 25.43 -40.34
N TYR A 462 -20.15 25.77 -39.13
CA TYR A 462 -19.80 25.08 -37.90
C TYR A 462 -21.05 24.86 -37.04
N ALA A 463 -21.34 23.60 -36.70
CA ALA A 463 -22.44 23.22 -35.81
C ALA A 463 -21.93 22.97 -34.39
N GLY A 464 -22.70 23.36 -33.35
CA GLY A 464 -22.35 23.13 -31.94
C GLY A 464 -21.81 24.33 -31.16
N PHE A 465 -22.21 25.56 -31.50
CA PHE A 465 -21.76 26.78 -30.83
C PHE A 465 -22.17 26.88 -29.35
N SER A 466 -21.19 27.17 -28.48
CA SER A 466 -21.41 27.86 -27.19
C SER A 466 -20.60 29.17 -27.08
N GLU A 467 -19.49 29.32 -27.81
CA GLU A 467 -18.59 30.49 -27.78
C GLU A 467 -18.00 30.82 -29.18
N PRO A 468 -17.50 32.05 -29.43
CA PRO A 468 -16.82 32.41 -30.68
C PRO A 468 -15.59 31.54 -30.98
N MET A 469 -15.47 31.02 -32.21
CA MET A 469 -14.45 30.03 -32.58
C MET A 469 -13.33 30.61 -33.46
N PRO A 470 -12.06 30.63 -33.04
CA PRO A 470 -10.97 31.14 -33.89
C PRO A 470 -10.77 30.26 -35.14
N PHE A 471 -10.30 30.83 -36.24
CA PHE A 471 -9.87 30.07 -37.41
C PHE A 471 -8.60 30.67 -38.03
N ALA A 472 -7.85 29.84 -38.74
CA ALA A 472 -6.66 30.23 -39.50
C ALA A 472 -6.60 29.48 -40.84
N ILE A 473 -6.05 30.14 -41.87
CA ILE A 473 -5.67 29.52 -43.13
C ILE A 473 -4.15 29.54 -43.20
N VAL A 474 -3.55 28.38 -43.30
CA VAL A 474 -2.10 28.18 -43.33
C VAL A 474 -1.65 27.63 -44.66
N ASP A 475 -0.45 28.00 -45.11
CA ASP A 475 0.15 27.40 -46.30
C ASP A 475 0.80 26.03 -46.01
N LEU A 476 1.40 25.42 -47.04
CA LEU A 476 2.07 24.11 -46.92
C LEU A 476 3.30 24.12 -45.99
N LEU A 477 3.82 25.30 -45.65
CA LEU A 477 4.94 25.46 -44.70
C LEU A 477 4.44 25.77 -43.28
N GLY A 478 3.12 25.76 -43.05
CA GLY A 478 2.51 26.05 -41.76
C GLY A 478 2.41 27.54 -41.42
N LEU A 479 2.74 28.44 -42.36
CA LEU A 479 2.65 29.89 -42.12
C LEU A 479 1.20 30.37 -42.22
N VAL A 480 0.75 31.13 -41.21
CA VAL A 480 -0.60 31.72 -41.19
C VAL A 480 -0.71 32.83 -42.23
N ARG A 481 -1.61 32.66 -43.20
CA ARG A 481 -1.88 33.62 -44.27
C ARG A 481 -3.18 34.40 -44.08
N HIS A 482 -4.11 33.84 -43.32
CA HIS A 482 -5.34 34.52 -42.91
C HIS A 482 -5.82 33.97 -41.57
N ARG A 483 -6.48 34.80 -40.75
CA ARG A 483 -7.07 34.37 -39.47
C ARG A 483 -8.26 35.24 -39.10
N GLY A 484 -9.16 34.70 -38.29
CA GLY A 484 -10.32 35.40 -37.77
C GLY A 484 -11.02 34.62 -36.67
N VAL A 485 -12.26 35.00 -36.36
CA VAL A 485 -13.10 34.33 -35.36
C VAL A 485 -14.50 34.18 -35.94
N LEU A 486 -15.01 32.96 -35.96
CA LEU A 486 -16.37 32.61 -36.34
C LEU A 486 -17.33 33.01 -35.22
N ARG A 487 -18.34 33.82 -35.54
CA ARG A 487 -19.34 34.32 -34.58
C ARG A 487 -20.76 33.84 -34.87
N SER A 488 -20.95 33.15 -35.99
CA SER A 488 -22.24 32.61 -36.41
C SER A 488 -22.09 31.18 -36.94
N PRO A 489 -23.17 30.38 -36.95
CA PRO A 489 -23.17 29.00 -37.47
C PRO A 489 -22.67 28.85 -38.91
N ALA A 490 -22.74 29.92 -39.70
CA ALA A 490 -22.07 30.02 -40.99
C ALA A 490 -21.50 31.44 -41.16
N GLU A 491 -20.25 31.57 -41.60
CA GLU A 491 -19.60 32.85 -41.82
C GLU A 491 -18.85 32.90 -43.16
N LYS A 492 -18.91 34.06 -43.83
CA LYS A 492 -18.29 34.29 -45.14
C LYS A 492 -16.97 35.02 -44.97
N ILE A 493 -15.90 34.37 -45.38
CA ILE A 493 -14.53 34.86 -45.27
C ILE A 493 -13.99 35.24 -46.65
N SER A 494 -13.47 36.46 -46.78
CA SER A 494 -12.87 36.92 -48.04
C SER A 494 -11.40 36.51 -48.12
N LEU A 495 -11.07 35.77 -49.18
CA LEU A 495 -9.73 35.26 -49.50
C LEU A 495 -9.12 35.95 -50.73
N HIS A 496 -9.60 37.14 -51.09
CA HIS A 496 -9.16 37.85 -52.30
C HIS A 496 -7.65 38.18 -52.31
N ASN A 497 -7.05 38.36 -51.13
CA ASN A 497 -5.62 38.67 -50.98
C ASN A 497 -4.72 37.43 -50.92
N LEU A 498 -5.29 36.23 -50.99
CA LEU A 498 -4.52 34.98 -51.00
C LEU A 498 -4.17 34.59 -52.44
N PRO A 499 -2.88 34.37 -52.75
CA PRO A 499 -2.46 33.80 -54.03
C PRO A 499 -3.12 32.44 -54.29
N ALA A 500 -3.26 32.07 -55.56
CA ALA A 500 -3.70 30.73 -55.95
C ALA A 500 -2.72 29.68 -55.40
N GLY A 501 -3.24 28.57 -54.88
CA GLY A 501 -2.44 27.52 -54.26
C GLY A 501 -3.22 26.63 -53.30
N THR A 502 -2.52 25.65 -52.73
CA THR A 502 -3.05 24.73 -51.71
C THR A 502 -2.76 25.27 -50.32
N TYR A 503 -3.78 25.26 -49.48
CA TYR A 503 -3.77 25.74 -48.10
C TYR A 503 -4.44 24.70 -47.20
N TRP A 504 -4.37 24.95 -45.90
CA TRP A 504 -5.10 24.22 -44.87
C TRP A 504 -5.94 25.20 -44.04
N LEU A 505 -7.21 24.86 -43.84
CA LEU A 505 -8.12 25.55 -42.94
C LEU A 505 -8.05 24.90 -41.55
N LYS A 506 -7.61 25.65 -40.55
CA LYS A 506 -7.68 25.28 -39.12
C LYS A 506 -8.84 26.04 -38.47
N VAL A 507 -9.73 25.36 -37.77
CA VAL A 507 -10.85 25.97 -37.00
C VAL A 507 -10.72 25.47 -35.57
N GLY A 508 -10.58 26.37 -34.59
CA GLY A 508 -10.29 25.99 -33.21
C GLY A 508 -9.02 25.15 -33.11
N GLU A 509 -9.11 24.06 -32.35
CA GLU A 509 -8.07 23.02 -32.26
C GLU A 509 -8.35 21.79 -33.14
N GLU A 510 -9.30 21.88 -34.08
CA GLU A 510 -9.64 20.80 -35.00
C GLU A 510 -8.51 20.51 -36.01
N PRO A 511 -8.40 19.27 -36.52
CA PRO A 511 -7.45 18.94 -37.56
C PRO A 511 -7.59 19.85 -38.79
N PRO A 512 -6.46 20.27 -39.41
CA PRO A 512 -6.50 21.12 -40.60
C PRO A 512 -7.19 20.43 -41.78
N LEU A 513 -8.13 21.13 -42.42
CA LEU A 513 -8.86 20.64 -43.59
C LEU A 513 -8.28 21.22 -44.89
N PRO A 514 -8.13 20.44 -45.96
CA PRO A 514 -7.47 20.89 -47.18
C PRO A 514 -8.31 21.91 -47.96
N LEU A 515 -7.73 23.05 -48.31
CA LEU A 515 -8.37 24.16 -49.01
C LEU A 515 -7.60 24.55 -50.28
N VAL A 516 -8.27 24.61 -51.42
CA VAL A 516 -7.65 25.00 -52.70
C VAL A 516 -8.15 26.37 -53.12
N LYS A 517 -7.23 27.34 -53.28
CA LYS A 517 -7.51 28.68 -53.83
C LYS A 517 -7.17 28.71 -55.32
N LEU A 518 -8.14 29.05 -56.16
CA LEU A 518 -7.96 29.26 -57.60
C LEU A 518 -7.51 30.66 -57.94
#